data_AF-A0A7R9S3Z7-F1
#
_entry.id   AF-A0A7R9S3Z7-F1
#
_cell.length_a   1.000
_cell.length_b   1.000
_cell.length_c   1.000
_cell.angle_alpha   90.00
_cell.angle_beta   90.00
_cell.angle_gamma   90.00
#
_symmetry.space_group_name_H-M   'P 1'
#
loop_
_entity.id
_entity.type
_entity.pdbx_description
1 polymer ?
#
loop_
_entity_poly.entity_id
_entity_poly.type
_entity_poly.pdbx_seq_one_letter_code
_entity_poly.pdbx_strand_id
1 'polypeptide(L)'
;MGVTTRTLTSGWKKLWPEAVAERIYEELEPGVSVEEEIVSLGKSMGLEVKERDVNELIEEVTQELTTEEIQELQSQQHTEVMQEIGFEDSEEEVISKSE
;
A
#
# COMPACT_ATOMS: atom_id res chain seq x y z
N MET A 1 -6.13 -8.54 -13.41
CA MET A 1 -4.84 -8.06 -13.93
C MET A 1 -3.84 -8.32 -12.83
N GLY A 2 -2.95 -9.30 -13.01
CA GLY A 2 -2.00 -9.71 -11.97
C GLY A 2 -0.86 -8.72 -11.78
N VAL A 3 -0.23 -8.76 -10.61
CA VAL A 3 0.95 -7.96 -10.31
C VAL A 3 2.14 -8.54 -11.08
N THR A 4 2.80 -7.70 -11.88
CA THR A 4 4.01 -8.11 -12.61
C THR A 4 5.25 -7.96 -11.74
N THR A 5 6.30 -8.74 -12.00
CA THR A 5 7.59 -8.67 -11.29
C THR A 5 8.17 -7.26 -11.32
N ARG A 6 7.96 -6.55 -12.44
CA ARG A 6 8.32 -5.12 -12.59
C ARG A 6 7.58 -4.21 -11.60
N THR A 7 6.28 -4.42 -11.42
CA THR A 7 5.45 -3.59 -10.52
C THR A 7 5.87 -3.82 -9.08
N LEU A 8 6.05 -5.08 -8.68
CA LEU A 8 6.50 -5.45 -7.34
C LEU A 8 7.90 -4.90 -7.04
N THR A 9 8.85 -5.06 -7.97
CA THR A 9 10.21 -4.53 -7.85
C THR A 9 10.23 -3.01 -7.73
N SER A 10 9.35 -2.31 -8.47
CA SER A 10 9.22 -0.86 -8.36
C SER A 10 8.67 -0.43 -7.00
N GLY A 11 7.79 -1.24 -6.39
CA GLY A 11 7.32 -1.06 -5.01
C GLY A 11 8.46 -1.22 -4.01
N TRP A 12 9.20 -2.34 -4.08
CA TRP A 12 10.33 -2.61 -3.17
C TRP A 12 11.46 -1.60 -3.31
N LYS A 13 11.80 -1.14 -4.52
CA LYS A 13 12.82 -0.10 -4.73
C LYS A 13 12.43 1.24 -4.10
N LYS A 14 11.12 1.55 -3.99
CA LYS A 14 10.64 2.76 -3.30
C LYS A 14 10.70 2.63 -1.78
N LEU A 15 10.48 1.42 -1.25
CA LEU A 15 10.41 1.17 0.19
C LEU A 15 11.79 0.87 0.79
N TRP A 16 12.63 0.11 0.08
CA TRP A 16 13.96 -0.31 0.53
C TRP A 16 14.93 -0.49 -0.65
N PRO A 17 15.57 0.60 -1.12
CA PRO A 17 16.46 0.56 -2.29
C PRO A 17 17.65 -0.39 -2.14
N GLU A 18 18.21 -0.52 -0.92
CA GLU A 18 19.40 -1.32 -0.63
C GLU A 18 19.14 -2.84 -0.67
N ALA A 19 17.88 -3.26 -0.50
CA ALA A 19 17.48 -4.66 -0.54
C ALA A 19 17.30 -5.16 -1.97
N VAL A 20 17.17 -4.26 -2.95
CA VAL A 20 16.94 -4.60 -4.36
C VAL A 20 18.26 -4.53 -5.12
N ALA A 21 18.85 -5.70 -5.41
CA ALA A 21 20.10 -5.78 -6.16
C ALA A 21 19.90 -5.31 -7.62
N GLU A 22 20.58 -4.24 -8.01
CA GLU A 22 20.40 -3.54 -9.29
C GLU A 22 20.64 -4.40 -10.54
N ARG A 23 21.30 -5.56 -10.41
CA ARG A 23 21.71 -6.42 -11.55
C ARG A 23 20.78 -7.57 -11.92
N ILE A 24 19.74 -7.88 -11.13
CA ILE A 24 18.92 -9.09 -11.38
C ILE A 24 17.81 -8.83 -12.41
N TYR A 25 17.56 -7.57 -12.79
CA TYR A 25 16.24 -7.17 -13.29
C TYR A 25 16.16 -6.72 -14.76
N GLU A 26 17.27 -6.53 -15.46
CA GLU A 26 17.23 -6.21 -16.90
C GLU A 26 16.89 -7.44 -17.78
N GLU A 27 16.97 -8.65 -17.21
CA GLU A 27 16.85 -9.93 -17.95
C GLU A 27 15.69 -10.83 -17.47
N LEU A 28 14.71 -10.28 -16.75
CA LEU A 28 13.49 -11.03 -16.46
C LEU A 28 12.55 -10.95 -17.68
N GLU A 29 12.41 -12.06 -18.41
CA GLU A 29 11.49 -12.16 -19.54
C GLU A 29 10.08 -11.72 -19.11
N PRO A 30 9.45 -10.77 -19.83
CA PRO A 30 8.10 -10.34 -19.54
C PRO A 30 7.14 -11.48 -19.90
N GLY A 31 6.78 -12.31 -18.93
CA GLY A 31 5.82 -13.39 -19.16
C GLY A 31 5.57 -14.33 -17.99
N VAL A 32 6.48 -14.41 -17.02
CA VAL A 32 6.32 -15.32 -15.87
C VAL A 32 5.58 -14.61 -14.75
N SER A 33 4.56 -15.26 -14.18
CA SER A 33 3.88 -14.72 -13.00
C SER A 33 4.81 -14.79 -11.78
N VAL A 34 4.82 -13.73 -10.97
CA VAL A 34 5.59 -13.68 -9.72
C VAL A 34 5.18 -14.83 -8.78
N GLU A 35 3.91 -15.20 -8.80
CA GLU A 35 3.37 -16.30 -8.00
C GLU A 35 4.05 -17.63 -8.39
N GLU A 36 4.20 -17.88 -9.69
CA GLU A 36 4.85 -19.07 -10.23
C GLU A 36 6.35 -19.09 -9.92
N GLU A 37 7.03 -17.95 -9.99
CA GLU A 37 8.46 -17.82 -9.63
C GLU A 37 8.69 -18.13 -8.15
N ILE A 38 7.87 -17.57 -7.26
CA ILE A 38 7.98 -17.80 -5.80
C ILE A 38 7.70 -19.27 -5.46
N VAL A 39 6.65 -19.86 -6.05
CA VAL A 39 6.34 -21.28 -5.87
C VAL A 39 7.47 -22.18 -6.37
N SER A 40 8.04 -21.86 -7.54
CA SER A 40 9.17 -22.60 -8.11
C SER A 40 10.41 -22.49 -7.22
N LEU A 41 10.73 -21.28 -6.74
CA LEU A 41 11.84 -21.04 -5.83
C LEU A 41 11.66 -21.78 -4.50
N GLY A 42 10.48 -21.71 -3.90
CA GLY A 42 10.15 -22.44 -2.67
C GLY A 42 10.37 -23.94 -2.83
N LYS A 43 9.85 -24.53 -3.92
CA LYS A 43 10.07 -25.95 -4.25
C LYS A 43 11.55 -26.28 -4.44
N SER A 44 12.31 -25.40 -5.12
CA SER A 44 13.76 -25.59 -5.31
C SER A 44 14.54 -25.57 -4.00
N MET A 45 14.03 -24.87 -2.98
CA MET A 45 14.56 -24.83 -1.62
C MET A 45 14.04 -25.98 -0.73
N GLY A 46 13.19 -26.86 -1.27
CA GLY A 46 12.58 -27.97 -0.53
C GLY A 46 11.40 -27.56 0.37
N LEU A 47 10.86 -26.35 0.17
CA LEU A 47 9.68 -25.85 0.88
C LEU A 47 8.40 -26.26 0.14
N GLU A 48 7.35 -26.61 0.90
CA GLU A 48 6.03 -26.86 0.34
C GLU A 48 5.27 -25.53 0.23
N VAL A 49 5.50 -24.80 -0.86
CA VAL A 49 4.81 -23.54 -1.18
C VAL A 49 3.80 -23.79 -2.30
N LYS A 50 2.54 -23.39 -2.09
CA LYS A 50 1.46 -23.43 -3.08
C LYS A 50 1.16 -22.01 -3.54
N GLU A 51 0.62 -21.89 -4.74
CA GLU A 51 0.20 -20.61 -5.32
C GLU A 51 -0.83 -19.90 -4.42
N ARG A 52 -1.70 -20.67 -3.74
CA ARG A 52 -2.64 -20.09 -2.78
C ARG A 52 -1.95 -19.37 -1.63
N ASP A 53 -0.82 -19.91 -1.15
CA ASP A 53 -0.12 -19.35 0.01
C ASP A 53 0.49 -17.99 -0.37
N VAL A 54 0.90 -17.85 -1.62
CA VAL A 54 1.39 -16.58 -2.19
C VAL A 54 0.25 -15.59 -2.41
N ASN A 55 -0.90 -16.05 -2.90
CA ASN A 55 -2.08 -15.20 -3.10
C ASN A 55 -2.65 -14.68 -1.77
N GLU A 56 -2.72 -15.54 -0.74
CA GLU A 56 -3.15 -15.14 0.61
C GLU A 56 -2.22 -14.05 1.17
N LEU A 57 -0.91 -14.16 0.98
CA LEU A 57 0.06 -13.12 1.38
C LEU A 57 -0.14 -11.80 0.61
N ILE A 58 -0.40 -11.87 -0.70
CA ILE A 58 -0.66 -10.66 -1.52
C ILE A 58 -1.95 -9.96 -1.07
N GLU A 59 -2.99 -10.73 -0.75
CA GLU A 59 -4.26 -10.20 -0.24
C GLU A 59 -4.09 -9.56 1.14
N GLU A 60 -3.36 -10.20 2.07
CA GLU A 60 -3.05 -9.66 3.40
C GLU A 60 -2.27 -8.34 3.31
N VAL A 61 -1.24 -8.28 2.45
CA VAL A 61 -0.48 -7.04 2.20
C VAL A 61 -1.36 -5.94 1.60
N THR A 62 -2.37 -6.29 0.81
CA THR A 62 -3.31 -5.31 0.24
C THR A 62 -4.23 -4.72 1.30
N GLN A 63 -4.61 -5.51 2.31
CA GLN A 63 -5.37 -5.05 3.47
C GLN A 63 -4.52 -4.20 4.43
N GLU A 64 -3.23 -4.48 4.59
CA GLU A 64 -2.32 -3.60 5.35
C GLU A 64 -2.03 -2.26 4.63
N LEU A 65 -2.09 -2.23 3.29
CA LEU A 65 -1.89 -1.01 2.48
C LEU A 65 -3.10 -0.08 2.47
N THR A 66 -4.31 -0.61 2.74
CA THR A 66 -5.44 0.23 3.12
C THR A 66 -5.14 0.75 4.51
N THR A 67 -4.57 1.96 4.53
CA THR A 67 -4.26 2.79 5.71
C THR A 67 -5.53 3.19 6.49
N GLU A 68 -6.51 2.29 6.60
CA GLU A 68 -7.79 2.47 7.27
C GLU A 68 -7.58 2.77 8.75
N GLU A 69 -6.68 2.05 9.42
CA GLU A 69 -6.33 2.34 10.83
C GLU A 69 -5.68 3.73 10.97
N ILE A 70 -4.83 4.14 10.02
CA ILE A 70 -4.20 5.48 10.04
C ILE A 70 -5.22 6.58 9.71
N GLN A 71 -6.12 6.35 8.75
CA GLN A 71 -7.19 7.28 8.38
C GLN A 71 -8.21 7.43 9.51
N GLU A 72 -8.54 6.35 10.21
CA GLU A 72 -9.43 6.36 11.37
C GLU A 72 -8.80 7.16 12.52
N LEU A 73 -7.52 6.92 12.82
CA LEU A 73 -6.78 7.70 13.83
C LEU A 73 -6.69 9.19 13.47
N GLN A 74 -6.47 9.52 12.20
CA GLN A 74 -6.49 10.92 11.74
C GLN A 74 -7.89 11.54 11.85
N SER A 75 -8.95 10.79 11.54
CA SER A 75 -10.33 11.26 11.68
C SER A 75 -10.72 11.50 13.14
N GLN A 76 -10.32 10.61 14.05
CA GLN A 76 -10.52 10.75 15.49
C GLN A 76 -9.78 11.98 16.03
N GLN A 77 -8.50 12.16 15.68
CA GLN A 77 -7.72 13.33 16.08
C GLN A 77 -8.37 14.64 15.60
N HIS A 78 -8.81 14.70 14.34
CA HIS A 78 -9.49 15.89 13.82
C HIS A 78 -10.80 16.19 14.56
N THR A 79 -11.56 15.15 14.92
CA THR A 79 -12.83 15.30 15.66
C THR A 79 -12.59 15.80 17.09
N GLU A 80 -11.60 15.24 17.77
CA GLU A 80 -11.23 15.62 19.14
C GLU A 80 -10.72 17.06 19.20
N VAL A 81 -9.86 17.46 18.26
CA VAL A 81 -9.37 18.83 18.13
C VAL A 81 -10.51 19.82 17.87
N MET A 82 -11.52 19.44 17.06
CA MET A 82 -12.67 20.30 16.76
C MET A 82 -13.60 20.48 17.97
N GLN A 83 -13.76 19.44 18.80
CA GLN A 83 -14.48 19.53 20.07
C GLN A 83 -13.72 20.35 21.12
N GLU A 84 -12.40 20.19 21.22
CA GLU A 84 -11.57 20.89 22.21
C GLU A 84 -11.46 22.40 21.91
N ILE A 85 -11.46 22.78 20.63
CA ILE A 85 -11.40 24.19 20.21
C ILE A 85 -12.77 24.89 20.34
N GLY A 86 -13.87 24.16 20.60
CA GLY A 86 -15.19 24.76 20.82
C GLY A 86 -15.64 25.63 19.65
N PHE A 87 -15.44 25.17 18.42
CA PHE A 87 -15.88 25.90 17.23
C PHE A 87 -17.39 25.73 17.06
N GLU A 88 -18.17 26.60 17.73
CA GLU A 88 -19.54 26.88 17.33
C GLU A 88 -19.48 27.50 15.93
N ASP A 89 -20.04 26.78 14.97
CA ASP A 89 -20.25 27.24 13.61
C ASP A 89 -21.10 28.52 13.64
N SER A 90 -20.44 29.67 13.60
CA SER A 90 -21.12 30.96 13.51
C SER A 90 -21.49 31.22 12.05
N GLU A 91 -22.62 30.65 11.64
CA GLU A 91 -23.28 30.95 10.37
C GLU A 91 -23.98 32.33 10.40
N GLU A 92 -23.32 33.49 10.57
CA GLU A 92 -24.03 34.77 10.37
C GLU A 92 -23.25 35.86 9.61
N GLU A 93 -23.75 36.07 8.38
CA GLU A 93 -23.98 37.34 7.69
C GLU A 93 -22.83 38.05 6.97
N VAL A 94 -22.82 37.84 5.65
CA VAL A 94 -22.32 38.75 4.61
C VAL A 94 -22.97 40.14 4.75
N ILE A 95 -22.40 41.02 5.55
CA ILE A 95 -22.77 42.44 5.53
C ILE A 95 -21.98 43.13 4.41
N SER A 96 -22.57 43.12 3.21
CA SER A 96 -22.19 44.03 2.13
C SER A 96 -22.36 45.47 2.62
N LYS A 97 -21.27 46.23 2.75
CA LYS A 97 -21.36 47.69 2.85
C LYS A 97 -20.91 48.32 1.54
N SER A 98 -21.90 48.53 0.68
CA SER A 98 -21.85 49.51 -0.40
C SER A 98 -22.03 50.92 0.17
N GLU A 99 -21.40 51.87 -0.53
CA GLU A 99 -21.42 53.35 -0.41
C GLU A 99 -20.42 54.00 0.55
#